data_AF-A0A2T2W0Q4-F1
#
_entry.id   AF-A0A2T2W0Q4-F1
#
_cell.length_a   1.000
_cell.length_b   1.000
_cell.length_c   1.000
_cell.angle_alpha   90.00
_cell.angle_beta   90.00
_cell.angle_gamma   90.00
#
_symmetry.space_group_name_H-M   'P 1'
#
loop_
_entity.id
_entity.type
_entity.pdbx_description
1 polymer ?
#
loop_
_entity_poly.entity_id
_entity_poly.type
_entity_poly.pdbx_seq_one_letter_code
_entity_poly.pdbx_strand_id
1 'polypeptide(L)'
;PTRHTPALHQWLQQRAKWYPTQPNAIPIPYNPLHIESPPPVPLPEHLWGDRWGFTALSAYDFEQTLPHEPIPLRHLPTNLMPARLGLASTTPIPGVVVDAGRQAMALAQWIESHSPAWLSYLRGEPDGLILEAGLSDRWVFTTFSDADVASAGQRFEQRKRQSQGLHFLLVRPDDSGMTTTGLWLLQQLPVLL
;
A
#
# COMPACT_ATOMS: atom_id res chain seq x y z
N PRO A 1 15.01 8.18 1.72
CA PRO A 1 14.64 7.64 3.06
C PRO A 1 13.34 6.83 2.93
N THR A 2 13.10 5.80 3.76
CA THR A 2 11.96 4.86 3.57
C THR A 2 11.23 4.56 4.88
N ARG A 3 9.91 4.36 4.81
CA ARG A 3 9.02 3.87 5.89
C ARG A 3 9.26 2.40 6.26
N HIS A 4 9.95 1.62 5.42
CA HIS A 4 10.20 0.19 5.65
C HIS A 4 11.42 -0.07 6.54
N THR A 5 11.39 0.42 7.78
CA THR A 5 12.49 0.25 8.75
C THR A 5 12.02 -0.38 10.07
N PRO A 6 11.54 -1.65 10.05
CA PRO A 6 10.90 -2.28 11.21
C PRO A 6 11.80 -2.33 12.45
N ALA A 7 13.11 -2.57 12.28
CA ALA A 7 14.08 -2.56 13.37
C ALA A 7 14.22 -1.17 14.01
N LEU A 8 14.21 -0.10 13.20
CA LEU A 8 14.27 1.27 13.69
C LEU A 8 12.99 1.63 14.45
N HIS A 9 11.82 1.27 13.92
CA HIS A 9 10.55 1.47 14.60
C HIS A 9 10.54 0.79 15.97
N GLN A 10 10.98 -0.47 16.05
CA GLN A 10 11.05 -1.21 17.31
C GLN A 10 12.01 -0.54 18.29
N TRP A 11 13.20 -0.12 17.84
CA TRP A 11 14.18 0.57 18.67
C TRP A 11 13.65 1.91 19.22
N LEU A 12 13.01 2.70 18.36
CA LEU A 12 12.39 3.97 18.72
C LEU A 12 11.29 3.80 19.78
N GLN A 13 10.44 2.79 19.62
CA GLN A 13 9.41 2.45 20.61
C GLN A 13 10.00 2.00 21.94
N GLN A 14 11.04 1.16 21.92
CA GLN A 14 11.75 0.72 23.12
C GLN A 14 12.37 1.91 23.85
N ARG A 15 13.00 2.84 23.13
CA ARG A 15 13.60 4.05 23.69
C ARG A 15 12.56 4.98 24.31
N ALA A 16 11.41 5.16 23.66
CA ALA A 16 10.32 5.97 24.20
C ALA A 16 9.75 5.41 25.51
N LYS A 17 9.72 4.08 25.68
CA LYS A 17 9.32 3.43 26.95
C LYS A 17 10.40 3.50 28.04
N TRP A 18 11.66 3.41 27.64
CA TRP A 18 12.80 3.39 28.57
C TRP A 18 13.17 4.78 29.11
N TYR A 19 13.07 5.84 28.29
CA TYR A 19 13.50 7.18 28.69
C TYR A 19 12.80 7.73 29.95
N PRO A 20 11.48 7.57 30.15
CA PRO A 20 10.79 8.02 31.36
C PRO A 20 11.26 7.33 32.65
N THR A 21 11.96 6.19 32.56
CA THR A 21 12.48 5.47 33.74
C THR A 21 13.84 5.98 34.21
N GLN A 22 14.42 6.98 33.56
CA GLN A 22 15.77 7.47 33.87
C GLN A 22 15.75 8.57 34.95
N PRO A 23 16.78 8.64 35.81
CA PRO A 23 16.95 9.78 36.72
C PRO A 23 17.01 11.09 35.93
N ASN A 24 16.28 12.11 36.37
CA ASN A 24 16.17 13.43 35.71
C ASN A 24 15.47 13.43 34.35
N ALA A 25 14.73 12.38 34.00
CA ALA A 25 13.90 12.38 32.80
C ALA A 25 12.80 13.47 32.90
N ILE A 26 12.64 14.24 31.83
CA ILE A 26 11.51 15.17 31.68
C ILE A 26 10.44 14.41 30.89
N PRO A 27 9.30 14.04 31.50
CA PRO A 27 8.24 13.32 30.81
C PRO A 27 7.51 14.28 29.88
N ILE A 28 7.90 14.26 28.61
CA ILE A 28 7.19 14.94 27.52
C ILE A 28 6.41 13.86 26.76
N PRO A 29 5.12 14.05 26.47
CA PRO A 29 4.39 13.18 25.55
C PRO A 29 5.13 13.13 24.20
N TYR A 30 5.74 12.00 23.89
CA TYR A 30 6.58 11.82 22.70
C TYR A 30 6.09 10.61 21.93
N ASN A 31 5.58 10.84 20.72
CA ASN A 31 5.31 9.77 19.76
C ASN A 31 6.52 9.64 18.81
N PRO A 32 7.42 8.67 19.03
CA PRO A 32 8.64 8.55 18.24
C PRO A 32 8.41 8.14 16.78
N LEU A 33 7.19 7.68 16.46
CA LEU A 33 6.81 7.26 15.12
C LEU A 33 5.96 8.32 14.40
N HIS A 34 5.72 9.47 15.03
CA HIS A 34 4.99 10.55 14.38
C HIS A 34 5.85 11.17 13.28
N ILE A 35 5.39 11.01 12.04
CA ILE A 35 5.97 11.65 10.86
C ILE A 35 4.92 12.62 10.33
N GLU A 36 5.26 13.90 10.24
CA GLU A 36 4.40 14.88 9.59
C GLU A 36 4.14 14.44 8.15
N SER A 37 2.86 14.38 7.79
CA SER A 37 2.41 13.91 6.50
C SER A 37 1.90 15.12 5.70
N PRO A 38 2.60 15.58 4.65
CA PRO A 38 2.13 16.67 3.82
C PRO A 38 0.79 16.31 3.14
N PRO A 39 0.04 17.30 2.63
CA PRO A 39 -1.10 17.03 1.77
C PRO A 39 -0.69 16.18 0.56
N PRO A 40 -1.54 15.23 0.11
CA PRO A 40 -1.22 14.44 -1.07
C PRO A 40 -1.21 15.32 -2.32
N VAL A 41 -0.25 15.08 -3.22
CA VAL A 41 -0.12 15.78 -4.50
C VAL A 41 -0.63 14.91 -5.65
N PRO A 42 -1.13 15.46 -6.76
CA PRO A 42 -1.58 14.64 -7.88
C PRO A 42 -0.41 13.85 -8.50
N LEU A 43 -0.71 12.63 -8.97
CA LEU A 43 0.21 11.84 -9.78
C LEU A 43 0.45 12.54 -11.14
N PRO A 44 1.68 12.57 -11.69
CA PRO A 44 1.95 13.24 -12.96
C PRO A 44 1.03 12.76 -14.09
N GLU A 45 0.43 13.68 -14.84
CA GLU A 45 -0.61 13.36 -15.85
C GLU A 45 -0.15 12.34 -16.91
N HIS A 46 1.13 12.39 -17.32
CA HIS A 46 1.70 11.47 -18.30
C HIS A 46 1.77 10.00 -17.82
N LEU A 47 1.53 9.75 -16.53
CA LEU A 47 1.55 8.43 -15.92
C LEU A 47 0.14 7.93 -15.57
N TRP A 48 -0.90 8.70 -15.87
CA TRP A 48 -2.27 8.27 -15.62
C TRP A 48 -2.58 7.02 -16.44
N GLY A 49 -3.22 6.05 -15.79
CA GLY A 49 -3.74 4.89 -16.48
C GLY A 49 -5.05 5.20 -17.19
N ASP A 50 -5.43 4.34 -18.13
CA ASP A 50 -6.69 4.44 -18.86
C ASP A 50 -7.87 4.07 -17.96
N ARG A 51 -7.70 2.99 -17.18
CA ARG A 51 -8.71 2.49 -16.24
C ARG A 51 -8.04 1.97 -14.97
N TRP A 52 -8.81 1.94 -13.89
CA TRP A 52 -8.37 1.33 -12.64
C TRP A 52 -9.57 0.76 -11.90
N GLY A 53 -9.32 -0.10 -10.91
CA GLY A 53 -10.38 -0.62 -10.05
C GLY A 53 -9.87 -1.37 -8.84
N PHE A 54 -10.77 -1.58 -7.89
CA PHE A 54 -10.54 -2.44 -6.73
C PHE A 54 -10.84 -3.91 -7.07
N THR A 55 -9.99 -4.81 -6.60
CA THR A 55 -10.18 -6.26 -6.71
C THR A 55 -9.87 -6.95 -5.38
N ALA A 56 -10.09 -8.26 -5.30
CA ALA A 56 -9.55 -9.08 -4.24
C ALA A 56 -9.32 -10.51 -4.75
N LEU A 57 -8.25 -11.12 -4.27
CA LEU A 57 -7.96 -12.54 -4.47
C LEU A 57 -7.97 -13.23 -3.11
N SER A 58 -8.30 -14.52 -3.04
CA SER A 58 -8.04 -15.25 -1.81
C SER A 58 -6.53 -15.31 -1.54
N ALA A 59 -6.12 -15.45 -0.28
CA ALA A 59 -4.73 -15.62 0.09
C ALA A 59 -4.06 -16.78 -0.68
N TYR A 60 -4.80 -17.87 -0.87
CA TYR A 60 -4.37 -19.00 -1.69
C TYR A 60 -4.19 -18.61 -3.16
N ASP A 61 -5.23 -18.04 -3.79
CA ASP A 61 -5.16 -17.68 -5.21
C ASP A 61 -4.04 -16.67 -5.47
N PHE A 62 -3.86 -15.69 -4.58
CA PHE A 62 -2.76 -14.74 -4.66
C PHE A 62 -1.41 -15.47 -4.70
N GLU A 63 -1.12 -16.35 -3.73
CA GLU A 63 0.17 -17.04 -3.65
C GLU A 63 0.41 -18.01 -4.82
N GLN A 64 -0.63 -18.64 -5.34
CA GLN A 64 -0.51 -19.65 -6.40
C GLN A 64 -0.47 -19.05 -7.82
N THR A 65 -0.85 -17.79 -8.00
CA THR A 65 -0.97 -17.18 -9.33
C THR A 65 0.05 -16.05 -9.54
N LEU A 66 -0.15 -14.90 -8.90
CA LEU A 66 0.59 -13.67 -9.21
C LEU A 66 2.12 -13.78 -9.05
N PRO A 67 2.68 -14.43 -8.00
CA PRO A 67 4.13 -14.58 -7.86
C PRO A 67 4.79 -15.40 -8.98
N HIS A 68 4.03 -16.24 -9.67
CA HIS A 68 4.51 -17.14 -10.71
C HIS A 68 4.37 -16.56 -12.12
N GLU A 69 3.66 -15.44 -12.28
CA GLU A 69 3.59 -14.72 -13.55
C GLU A 69 4.96 -14.08 -13.91
N PRO A 70 5.28 -13.99 -15.21
CA PRO A 70 6.49 -13.31 -15.69
C PRO A 70 6.30 -11.79 -15.63
N ILE A 71 6.34 -11.23 -14.42
CA ILE A 71 6.13 -9.79 -14.17
C ILE A 71 7.49 -9.08 -14.14
N PRO A 72 7.75 -8.11 -15.06
CA PRO A 72 9.03 -7.42 -15.16
C PRO A 72 9.45 -6.68 -13.89
N LEU A 73 8.53 -5.94 -13.27
CA LEU A 73 8.78 -5.19 -12.05
C LEU A 73 7.93 -5.76 -10.92
N ARG A 74 8.59 -6.33 -9.91
CA ARG A 74 7.87 -6.93 -8.79
C ARG A 74 8.56 -6.67 -7.46
N HIS A 75 7.75 -6.32 -6.46
CA HIS A 75 8.16 -6.21 -5.07
C HIS A 75 7.30 -7.16 -4.23
N LEU A 76 7.85 -8.34 -3.91
CA LEU A 76 7.16 -9.41 -3.21
C LEU A 76 8.01 -9.89 -2.01
N PRO A 77 8.09 -9.11 -0.92
CA PRO A 77 8.88 -9.50 0.25
C PRO A 77 8.37 -10.83 0.81
N THR A 78 9.26 -11.81 0.95
CA THR A 78 8.85 -13.17 1.35
C THR A 78 8.19 -13.19 2.73
N ASN A 79 8.56 -12.28 3.63
CA ASN A 79 7.96 -12.11 4.96
C ASN A 79 6.53 -11.55 4.92
N LEU A 80 6.09 -10.99 3.80
CA LEU A 80 4.71 -10.49 3.62
C LEU A 80 3.80 -11.50 2.93
N MET A 81 4.31 -12.66 2.51
CA MET A 81 3.48 -13.70 1.88
C MET A 81 2.33 -14.12 2.82
N PRO A 82 1.09 -14.23 2.33
CA PRO A 82 -0.08 -14.57 3.16
C PRO A 82 0.14 -15.73 4.14
N ALA A 83 0.75 -16.83 3.71
CA ALA A 83 1.05 -18.00 4.54
C ALA A 83 2.06 -17.68 5.65
N ARG A 84 3.04 -16.79 5.39
CA ARG A 84 4.02 -16.36 6.40
C ARG A 84 3.41 -15.42 7.44
N LEU A 85 2.35 -14.70 7.08
CA LEU A 85 1.57 -13.88 8.01
C LEU A 85 0.50 -14.68 8.77
N GLY A 86 0.39 -15.99 8.50
CA GLY A 86 -0.60 -16.86 9.14
C GLY A 86 -2.04 -16.55 8.71
N LEU A 87 -2.25 -15.98 7.51
CA LEU A 87 -3.57 -15.74 6.97
C LEU A 87 -4.21 -17.06 6.53
N ALA A 88 -5.50 -17.25 6.82
CA ALA A 88 -6.27 -18.36 6.25
C ALA A 88 -6.28 -18.27 4.72
N SER A 89 -6.28 -19.42 4.04
CA SER A 89 -6.27 -19.53 2.57
C SER A 89 -7.41 -18.77 1.89
N THR A 90 -8.56 -18.68 2.55
CA THR A 90 -9.77 -18.00 2.07
C THR A 90 -9.80 -16.50 2.39
N THR A 91 -8.84 -15.99 3.17
CA THR A 91 -8.79 -14.57 3.52
C THR A 91 -8.65 -13.72 2.24
N PRO A 92 -9.55 -12.77 1.99
CA PRO A 92 -9.45 -11.92 0.81
C PRO A 92 -8.29 -10.93 0.98
N ILE A 93 -7.30 -11.01 0.10
CA ILE A 93 -6.26 -10.00 -0.07
C ILE A 93 -6.79 -8.97 -1.06
N PRO A 94 -7.13 -7.75 -0.62
CA PRO A 94 -7.61 -6.73 -1.53
C PRO A 94 -6.47 -6.18 -2.39
N GLY A 95 -6.81 -5.70 -3.58
CA GLY A 95 -5.83 -5.07 -4.46
C GLY A 95 -6.43 -3.94 -5.28
N VAL A 96 -5.54 -3.16 -5.86
CA VAL A 96 -5.85 -2.15 -6.88
C VAL A 96 -5.19 -2.59 -8.18
N VAL A 97 -5.95 -2.55 -9.27
CA VAL A 97 -5.49 -2.85 -10.62
C VAL A 97 -5.55 -1.57 -11.44
N VAL A 98 -4.50 -1.33 -12.22
CA VAL A 98 -4.39 -0.18 -13.11
C VAL A 98 -4.08 -0.68 -14.52
N ASP A 99 -4.99 -0.39 -15.44
CA ASP A 99 -4.85 -0.65 -16.87
C ASP A 99 -4.27 0.63 -17.46
N ALA A 100 -2.96 0.64 -17.66
CA ALA A 100 -2.21 1.85 -17.98
C ALA A 100 -1.80 1.97 -19.46
N GLY A 101 -2.35 1.13 -20.33
CA GLY A 101 -2.11 1.20 -21.76
C GLY A 101 -0.63 1.20 -22.10
N ARG A 102 -0.24 2.15 -22.95
CA ARG A 102 1.16 2.38 -23.34
C ARG A 102 2.04 2.90 -22.20
N GLN A 103 1.45 3.45 -21.13
CA GLN A 103 2.16 4.01 -19.99
C GLN A 103 2.45 2.98 -18.89
N ALA A 104 2.00 1.73 -19.02
CA ALA A 104 2.15 0.72 -17.97
C ALA A 104 3.59 0.55 -17.47
N MET A 105 4.57 0.53 -18.37
CA MET A 105 5.99 0.43 -17.98
C MET A 105 6.49 1.71 -17.30
N ALA A 106 6.13 2.88 -17.82
CA ALA A 106 6.54 4.16 -17.25
C ALA A 106 5.94 4.36 -15.85
N LEU A 107 4.65 4.06 -15.67
CA LEU A 107 3.98 4.07 -14.39
C LEU A 107 4.62 3.09 -13.40
N ALA A 108 4.91 1.86 -13.85
CA ALA A 108 5.52 0.86 -12.98
C ALA A 108 6.94 1.25 -12.51
N GLN A 109 7.77 1.80 -13.39
CA GLN A 109 9.09 2.33 -13.04
C GLN A 109 8.99 3.53 -12.10
N TRP A 110 8.01 4.40 -12.32
CA TRP A 110 7.77 5.53 -11.45
C TRP A 110 7.36 5.06 -10.05
N ILE A 111 6.40 4.13 -9.93
CA ILE A 111 5.99 3.56 -8.65
C ILE A 111 7.21 2.97 -7.91
N GLU A 112 7.98 2.10 -8.57
CA GLU A 112 9.16 1.45 -7.98
C GLU A 112 10.19 2.48 -7.47
N SER A 113 10.50 3.51 -8.27
CA SER A 113 11.48 4.53 -7.90
C SER A 113 11.06 5.39 -6.71
N HIS A 114 9.78 5.45 -6.38
CA HIS A 114 9.24 6.18 -5.23
C HIS A 114 9.04 5.31 -3.98
N SER A 115 9.40 4.01 -4.03
CA SER A 115 9.34 3.08 -2.89
C SER A 115 7.93 3.00 -2.26
N PRO A 116 6.95 2.39 -2.95
CA PRO A 116 5.54 2.37 -2.54
C PRO A 116 5.41 1.69 -1.17
N ALA A 117 4.69 2.31 -0.26
CA ALA A 117 4.50 1.81 1.09
C ALA A 117 3.12 1.17 1.28
N TRP A 118 2.04 1.90 0.97
CA TRP A 118 0.67 1.36 0.96
C TRP A 118 -0.28 2.25 0.17
N LEU A 119 -1.44 1.69 -0.18
CA LEU A 119 -2.58 2.42 -0.72
C LEU A 119 -3.61 2.67 0.39
N SER A 120 -4.22 3.84 0.41
CA SER A 120 -5.28 4.20 1.34
C SER A 120 -6.46 4.87 0.64
N TYR A 121 -7.68 4.41 0.95
CA TYR A 121 -8.90 5.12 0.58
C TYR A 121 -9.13 6.28 1.55
N LEU A 122 -9.31 7.47 0.99
CA LEU A 122 -9.64 8.69 1.72
C LEU A 122 -11.01 9.16 1.29
N ARG A 123 -11.94 9.26 2.25
CA ARG A 123 -13.23 9.90 2.00
C ARG A 123 -13.07 11.40 1.80
N GLY A 124 -13.78 11.96 0.84
CA GLY A 124 -13.76 13.39 0.53
C GLY A 124 -14.84 13.78 -0.48
N GLU A 125 -14.74 15.02 -0.96
CA GLU A 125 -15.55 15.52 -2.08
C GLU A 125 -14.59 16.10 -3.14
N PRO A 126 -14.09 15.29 -4.10
CA PRO A 126 -14.36 13.86 -4.33
C PRO A 126 -13.59 12.92 -3.38
N ASP A 127 -13.98 11.64 -3.35
CA ASP A 127 -13.20 10.56 -2.71
C ASP A 127 -11.87 10.37 -3.44
N GLY A 128 -10.88 9.79 -2.75
CA GLY A 128 -9.55 9.56 -3.31
C GLY A 128 -8.92 8.24 -2.92
N LEU A 129 -8.08 7.72 -3.81
CA LEU A 129 -7.12 6.67 -3.51
C LEU A 129 -5.73 7.30 -3.45
N ILE A 130 -5.06 7.14 -2.31
CA ILE A 130 -3.77 7.74 -2.04
C ILE A 130 -2.69 6.65 -2.04
N LEU A 131 -1.61 6.87 -2.79
CA LEU A 131 -0.38 6.10 -2.67
C LEU A 131 0.52 6.80 -1.65
N GLU A 132 0.86 6.10 -0.59
CA GLU A 132 1.86 6.51 0.40
C GLU A 132 3.18 5.84 0.02
N ALA A 133 4.27 6.60 0.00
CA ALA A 133 5.60 6.07 -0.33
C ALA A 133 6.72 6.83 0.39
N GLY A 134 7.95 6.40 0.16
CA GLY A 134 9.13 7.03 0.75
C GLY A 134 9.05 7.13 2.27
N LEU A 135 9.39 8.30 2.83
CA LEU A 135 9.26 8.60 4.26
C LEU A 135 7.93 9.27 4.61
N SER A 136 7.46 10.17 3.75
CA SER A 136 6.31 11.05 3.98
C SER A 136 5.55 11.39 2.69
N ASP A 137 5.95 10.81 1.55
CA ASP A 137 5.43 11.22 0.26
C ASP A 137 4.06 10.60 0.01
N ARG A 138 3.17 11.39 -0.57
CA ARG A 138 1.75 11.07 -0.73
C ARG A 138 1.26 11.54 -2.08
N TRP A 139 0.75 10.62 -2.88
CA TRP A 139 0.18 10.94 -4.18
C TRP A 139 -1.29 10.58 -4.25
N VAL A 140 -2.11 11.50 -4.75
CA VAL A 140 -3.45 11.18 -5.20
C VAL A 140 -3.31 10.35 -6.46
N PHE A 141 -3.54 9.05 -6.33
CA PHE A 141 -3.46 8.10 -7.43
C PHE A 141 -4.65 8.29 -8.38
N THR A 142 -5.82 8.57 -7.82
CA THR A 142 -7.06 8.88 -8.54
C THR A 142 -8.12 9.43 -7.58
N THR A 143 -9.07 10.19 -8.13
CA THR A 143 -10.26 10.67 -7.42
C THR A 143 -11.53 10.18 -8.10
N PHE A 144 -12.61 10.04 -7.34
CA PHE A 144 -13.88 9.54 -7.84
C PHE A 144 -15.05 10.04 -6.99
N SER A 145 -16.21 10.20 -7.61
CA SER A 145 -17.46 10.56 -6.93
C SER A 145 -18.57 9.50 -7.10
N ASP A 146 -18.26 8.43 -7.83
CA ASP A 146 -19.19 7.34 -8.07
C ASP A 146 -19.42 6.53 -6.78
N ALA A 147 -20.70 6.33 -6.43
CA ALA A 147 -21.10 5.67 -5.19
C ALA A 147 -20.73 4.18 -5.14
N ASP A 148 -20.70 3.50 -6.27
CA ASP A 148 -20.30 2.09 -6.36
C ASP A 148 -18.79 1.97 -6.18
N VAL A 149 -18.01 2.90 -6.75
CA VAL A 149 -16.55 2.99 -6.54
C VAL A 149 -16.24 3.34 -5.08
N ALA A 150 -16.98 4.27 -4.46
CA ALA A 150 -16.85 4.57 -3.04
C ALA A 150 -17.15 3.36 -2.15
N SER A 151 -18.21 2.60 -2.49
CA SER A 151 -18.54 1.36 -1.79
C SER A 151 -17.45 0.29 -1.97
N ALA A 152 -16.82 0.22 -3.15
CA ALA A 152 -15.69 -0.66 -3.40
C ALA A 152 -14.44 -0.26 -2.61
N GLY A 153 -14.14 1.04 -2.49
CA GLY A 153 -13.05 1.56 -1.65
C GLY A 153 -13.24 1.25 -0.16
N GLN A 154 -14.48 1.33 0.33
CA GLN A 154 -14.80 0.92 1.71
C GLN A 154 -14.59 -0.58 1.93
N ARG A 155 -14.99 -1.42 0.97
CA ARG A 155 -14.72 -2.87 1.00
C ARG A 155 -13.22 -3.18 0.93
N PHE A 156 -12.46 -2.41 0.14
CA PHE A 156 -11.01 -2.50 0.08
C PHE A 156 -10.40 -2.29 1.48
N GLU A 157 -10.74 -1.19 2.17
CA GLU A 157 -10.21 -0.93 3.53
C GLU A 157 -10.69 -1.95 4.58
N GLN A 158 -11.92 -2.46 4.45
CA GLN A 158 -12.41 -3.54 5.32
C GLN A 158 -11.57 -4.81 5.15
N ARG A 159 -11.38 -5.27 3.91
CA ARG A 159 -10.58 -6.46 3.61
C ARG A 159 -9.13 -6.27 4.01
N LYS A 160 -8.59 -5.06 3.81
CA LYS A 160 -7.21 -4.71 4.18
C LYS A 160 -7.01 -4.82 5.69
N ARG A 161 -7.99 -4.45 6.52
CA ARG A 161 -7.95 -4.72 7.97
C ARG A 161 -8.00 -6.22 8.28
N GLN A 162 -8.84 -6.99 7.59
CA GLN A 162 -8.97 -8.44 7.77
C GLN A 162 -7.70 -9.21 7.38
N SER A 163 -6.95 -8.71 6.39
CA SER A 163 -5.68 -9.26 5.93
C SER A 163 -4.46 -8.68 6.66
N GLN A 164 -4.64 -8.13 7.88
CA GLN A 164 -3.55 -7.53 8.68
C GLN A 164 -2.79 -6.40 7.95
N GLY A 165 -3.51 -5.60 7.17
CA GLY A 165 -2.97 -4.50 6.37
C GLY A 165 -2.42 -4.92 5.01
N LEU A 166 -2.38 -6.22 4.71
CA LEU A 166 -1.82 -6.76 3.47
C LEU A 166 -2.74 -6.46 2.29
N HIS A 167 -2.17 -5.94 1.21
CA HIS A 167 -2.88 -5.65 -0.04
C HIS A 167 -1.87 -5.61 -1.19
N PHE A 168 -2.35 -5.55 -2.43
CA PHE A 168 -1.47 -5.46 -3.59
C PHE A 168 -1.84 -4.34 -4.56
N LEU A 169 -0.84 -3.91 -5.34
CA LEU A 169 -1.01 -3.04 -6.49
C LEU A 169 -0.54 -3.78 -7.73
N LEU A 170 -1.37 -3.80 -8.76
CA LEU A 170 -1.08 -4.42 -10.05
C LEU A 170 -1.17 -3.36 -11.15
N VAL A 171 -0.14 -3.29 -11.99
CA VAL A 171 -0.11 -2.44 -13.19
C VAL A 171 0.01 -3.35 -14.40
N ARG A 172 -0.90 -3.19 -15.35
CA ARG A 172 -0.94 -3.96 -16.60
C ARG A 172 -1.20 -3.04 -17.80
N PRO A 173 -0.82 -3.45 -19.02
CA PRO A 173 -1.08 -2.67 -20.23
C PRO A 173 -2.58 -2.58 -20.55
N ASP A 174 -3.34 -3.65 -20.32
CA ASP A 174 -4.76 -3.71 -20.63
C ASP A 174 -5.47 -4.76 -19.77
N ASP A 175 -6.77 -4.93 -19.99
CA ASP A 175 -7.61 -5.88 -19.25
C ASP A 175 -7.60 -7.31 -19.80
N SER A 176 -6.73 -7.62 -20.77
CA SER A 176 -6.65 -8.96 -21.39
C SER A 176 -6.30 -10.07 -20.41
N GLY A 177 -5.69 -9.71 -19.26
CA GLY A 177 -5.17 -10.68 -18.29
C GLY A 177 -3.97 -11.47 -18.80
N MET A 178 -3.42 -11.12 -19.96
CA MET A 178 -2.28 -11.83 -20.57
C MET A 178 -0.93 -11.33 -20.08
N THR A 179 -0.84 -10.06 -19.70
CA THR A 179 0.42 -9.41 -19.37
C THR A 179 0.28 -8.51 -18.16
N THR A 180 1.11 -8.74 -17.14
CA THR A 180 1.26 -7.87 -15.99
C THR A 180 2.64 -7.19 -16.06
N THR A 181 2.68 -5.88 -15.88
CA THR A 181 3.92 -5.09 -15.95
C THR A 181 4.55 -4.87 -14.57
N GLY A 182 3.71 -4.62 -13.58
CA GLY A 182 4.11 -4.28 -12.22
C GLY A 182 3.27 -5.00 -11.17
N LEU A 183 3.91 -5.47 -10.10
CA LEU A 183 3.23 -6.05 -8.93
C LEU A 183 3.95 -5.68 -7.63
N TRP A 184 3.22 -5.08 -6.69
CA TRP A 184 3.72 -4.78 -5.35
C TRP A 184 2.81 -5.40 -4.31
N LEU A 185 3.40 -6.19 -3.40
CA LEU A 185 2.75 -6.66 -2.18
C LEU A 185 3.11 -5.70 -1.04
N LEU A 186 2.11 -5.03 -0.51
CA LEU A 186 2.24 -3.90 0.41
C LEU A 186 1.55 -4.23 1.73
N GLN A 187 2.02 -3.66 2.83
CA GLN A 187 1.39 -3.82 4.14
C GLN A 187 1.34 -2.48 4.87
N GLN A 188 0.14 -2.02 5.19
CA GLN A 188 -0.03 -0.93 6.14
C GLN A 188 -0.06 -1.50 7.56
N LEU A 189 0.96 -1.19 8.36
CA LEU A 189 0.94 -1.55 9.77
C LEU A 189 -0.19 -0.80 10.49
N PRO A 190 -0.93 -1.46 11.41
CA PRO A 190 -1.92 -0.76 12.22
C PRO A 190 -1.25 0.35 13.02
N VAL A 191 -1.90 1.51 13.06
CA VAL A 191 -1.51 2.59 13.98
C VAL A 191 -1.76 2.08 15.39
N LEU A 192 -0.69 1.80 16.14
CA LEU A 192 -0.80 1.50 17.56
C LEU A 192 -1.30 2.76 18.26
N LEU A 193 -2.54 2.73 18.74
CA LEU A 193 -3.14 3.77 19.58
C LEU A 193 -2.45 3.80 20.96
#